data_AF-A0A7S3TZV8-F1
#
_entry.id   AF-A0A7S3TZV8-F1
#
_cell.length_a   1.000
_cell.length_b   1.000
_cell.length_c   1.000
_cell.angle_alpha   90.00
_cell.angle_beta   90.00
_cell.angle_gamma   90.00
#
_symmetry.space_group_name_H-M   'P 1'
#
loop_
_entity.id
_entity.type
_entity.pdbx_description
1 polymer ?
#
loop_
_entity_poly.entity_id
_entity_poly.type
_entity_poly.pdbx_seq_one_letter_code
_entity_poly.pdbx_strand_id
1 'polypeptide(L)'
;CSEECRLEDVARHRICCSSMLSSQTKLQEKIPGYGTSNVAASGASEATEELYEEATLLACVVGTAELRVSDSKSFDDVWLMHADLAGLTADEEQRCKNVLEMCPKEGDLSPIDLDFVRGVCARDKANGFNLASLGGSCDREHQERAYAFYPVLAMANHACMPTAARFDDLDTEAPPKSVAASINLPAWLNLDSAVGRLRTAAIETPSRIARPPFSLATRYVAIQPLECGTEVSISYTPLDITVAPRSDRLREEYGFLCSCSPC
;
A
#
# COMPACT_ATOMS: atom_id res chain seq x y z
N CYS A 1 -5.96 -11.95 -21.13
CA CYS A 1 -7.06 -11.39 -20.34
C CYS A 1 -8.12 -10.96 -21.34
N SER A 2 -9.24 -11.69 -21.32
CA SER A 2 -10.45 -11.42 -22.09
C SER A 2 -11.13 -10.14 -21.59
N GLU A 3 -12.16 -9.68 -22.29
CA GLU A 3 -13.01 -8.56 -21.87
C GLU A 3 -13.74 -8.87 -20.54
N GLU A 4 -14.15 -10.12 -20.32
CA GLU A 4 -14.70 -10.59 -19.04
C GLU A 4 -13.71 -10.38 -17.87
N CYS A 5 -12.44 -10.76 -18.06
CA CYS A 5 -11.38 -10.59 -17.06
C CYS A 5 -11.16 -9.10 -16.69
N ARG A 6 -11.39 -8.16 -17.62
CA ARG A 6 -11.33 -6.71 -17.34
C ARG A 6 -12.56 -6.19 -16.58
N LEU A 7 -13.74 -6.72 -16.89
CA LEU A 7 -14.98 -6.32 -16.22
C LEU A 7 -15.05 -6.85 -14.78
N GLU A 8 -14.51 -8.05 -14.53
CA GLU A 8 -14.35 -8.61 -13.20
C GLU A 8 -13.43 -7.76 -12.32
N ASP A 9 -12.30 -7.29 -12.85
CA ASP A 9 -11.37 -6.41 -12.12
C ASP A 9 -12.02 -5.06 -11.75
N VAL A 10 -12.77 -4.43 -12.66
CA VAL A 10 -13.49 -3.17 -12.38
C VAL A 10 -14.60 -3.37 -11.33
N ALA A 11 -15.27 -4.53 -11.33
CA ALA A 11 -16.29 -4.86 -10.33
C ALA A 11 -15.67 -5.08 -8.94
N ARG A 12 -14.53 -5.78 -8.86
CA ARG A 12 -13.76 -5.98 -7.61
C ARG A 12 -13.32 -4.65 -7.00
N HIS A 13 -12.83 -3.74 -7.84
CA HIS A 13 -12.41 -2.39 -7.43
C HIS A 13 -13.55 -1.57 -6.80
N ARG A 14 -14.79 -1.71 -7.31
CA ARG A 14 -15.97 -1.00 -6.76
C ARG A 14 -16.38 -1.49 -5.37
N ILE A 15 -16.29 -2.80 -5.11
CA ILE A 15 -16.66 -3.38 -3.81
C ILE A 15 -15.72 -2.81 -2.73
N CYS A 16 -14.40 -2.86 -2.98
CA CYS A 16 -13.41 -2.35 -2.04
C CYS A 16 -13.54 -0.87 -1.71
N CYS A 17 -13.98 -0.05 -2.67
CA CYS A 17 -14.19 1.38 -2.42
C CYS A 17 -15.28 1.64 -1.37
N SER A 18 -16.32 0.80 -1.28
CA SER A 18 -17.48 1.04 -0.43
C SER A 18 -17.24 0.78 1.06
N SER A 19 -16.45 -0.23 1.43
CA SER A 19 -16.07 -0.43 2.83
C SER A 19 -14.96 0.51 3.28
N MET A 20 -14.03 0.87 2.38
CA MET A 20 -13.04 1.93 2.65
C MET A 20 -13.71 3.29 2.95
N LEU A 21 -14.81 3.62 2.25
CA LEU A 21 -15.65 4.80 2.50
C LEU A 21 -16.18 4.87 3.94
N SER A 22 -16.66 3.75 4.48
CA SER A 22 -17.17 3.65 5.85
C SER A 22 -16.05 3.85 6.89
N SER A 23 -14.90 3.21 6.67
CA SER A 23 -13.73 3.33 7.55
C SER A 23 -13.14 4.73 7.58
N GLN A 24 -13.13 5.43 6.45
CA GLN A 24 -12.61 6.80 6.35
C GLN A 24 -13.53 7.84 7.00
N THR A 25 -14.85 7.62 6.98
CA THR A 25 -15.79 8.48 7.70
C THR A 25 -15.51 8.45 9.21
N LYS A 26 -15.23 7.26 9.76
CA LYS A 26 -14.83 7.09 11.17
C LYS A 26 -13.47 7.75 11.49
N LEU A 27 -12.52 7.71 10.55
CA LEU A 27 -11.23 8.40 10.67
C LEU A 27 -11.40 9.92 10.72
N GLN A 28 -12.26 10.49 9.86
CA GLN A 28 -12.54 11.92 9.86
C GLN A 28 -13.29 12.40 11.11
N GLU A 29 -14.15 11.57 11.70
CA GLU A 29 -14.80 11.85 12.98
C GLU A 29 -13.79 11.92 14.14
N LYS A 30 -12.77 11.05 14.12
CA LYS A 30 -11.70 11.06 15.12
C LYS A 30 -10.66 12.16 14.89
N ILE A 31 -10.42 12.54 13.63
CA ILE A 31 -9.34 13.46 13.23
C ILE A 31 -9.91 14.56 12.31
N PRO A 32 -10.35 15.69 12.88
CA PRO A 32 -10.81 16.82 12.07
C PRO A 32 -9.69 17.33 11.15
N GLY A 33 -9.84 17.14 9.83
CA GLY A 33 -8.88 17.57 8.81
C GLY A 33 -8.08 16.46 8.13
N TYR A 34 -8.30 15.18 8.50
CA TYR A 34 -7.72 14.03 7.82
C TYR A 34 -8.06 14.05 6.31
N GLY A 35 -7.02 14.19 5.46
CA GLY A 35 -7.13 14.34 4.00
C GLY A 35 -7.00 15.77 3.46
N THR A 36 -6.81 16.80 4.29
CA THR A 36 -6.58 18.17 3.81
C THR A 36 -5.09 18.44 3.57
N SER A 37 -4.74 18.88 2.36
CA SER A 37 -3.38 18.92 1.79
C SER A 37 -2.44 20.00 2.35
N ASN A 38 -2.49 20.31 3.64
CA ASN A 38 -1.65 21.37 4.24
C ASN A 38 -0.56 20.87 5.19
N VAL A 39 -0.28 19.57 5.26
CA VAL A 39 0.92 19.08 5.94
C VAL A 39 2.04 19.00 4.90
N ALA A 40 2.77 20.11 4.73
CA ALA A 40 4.05 20.06 4.05
C ALA A 40 4.98 19.11 4.82
N ALA A 41 5.66 18.21 4.10
CA ALA A 41 6.53 17.15 4.61
C ALA A 41 7.70 17.61 5.52
N SER A 42 7.89 18.92 5.71
CA SER A 42 8.85 19.48 6.65
C SER A 42 8.16 19.86 7.97
N GLY A 43 7.83 18.87 8.80
CA GLY A 43 7.33 19.11 10.16
C GLY A 43 6.02 18.39 10.53
N ALA A 44 5.69 17.27 9.88
CA ALA A 44 4.69 16.36 10.42
C ALA A 44 5.11 15.98 11.86
N SER A 45 4.20 16.14 12.82
CA SER A 45 4.46 15.66 14.18
C SER A 45 4.45 14.14 14.20
N GLU A 46 5.16 13.51 15.13
CA GLU A 46 5.12 12.06 15.36
C GLU A 46 3.67 11.50 15.40
N ALA A 47 2.76 12.24 16.06
CA ALA A 47 1.34 11.89 16.11
C ALA A 47 0.62 11.86 14.74
N THR A 48 1.11 12.59 13.73
CA THR A 48 0.51 12.57 12.39
C THR A 48 1.01 11.40 11.54
N GLU A 49 2.23 10.93 11.79
CA GLU A 49 2.78 9.74 11.13
C GLU A 49 2.10 8.48 11.66
N GLU A 50 1.96 8.35 12.99
CA GLU A 50 1.28 7.21 13.62
C GLU A 50 -0.15 7.02 13.10
N LEU A 51 -0.91 8.12 12.96
CA LEU A 51 -2.26 8.10 12.41
C LEU A 51 -2.31 7.72 10.92
N TYR A 52 -1.28 8.08 10.16
CA TYR A 52 -1.19 7.69 8.75
C TYR A 52 -0.94 6.19 8.60
N GLU A 53 -0.07 5.64 9.46
CA GLU A 53 0.20 4.21 9.49
C GLU A 53 -1.02 3.40 9.96
N GLU A 54 -1.74 3.86 10.98
CA GLU A 54 -3.00 3.26 11.41
C GLU A 54 -4.05 3.25 10.30
N ALA A 55 -4.18 4.35 9.55
CA ALA A 55 -5.12 4.44 8.45
C ALA A 55 -4.74 3.53 7.28
N THR A 56 -3.44 3.42 6.99
CA THR A 56 -2.91 2.50 5.96
C THR A 56 -3.20 1.06 6.36
N LEU A 57 -2.88 0.68 7.60
CA LEU A 57 -3.16 -0.66 8.12
C LEU A 57 -4.66 -0.97 8.15
N LEU A 58 -5.51 -0.01 8.54
CA LEU A 58 -6.97 -0.18 8.49
C LEU A 58 -7.45 -0.45 7.07
N ALA A 59 -6.91 0.26 6.08
CA ALA A 59 -7.25 0.04 4.68
C ALA A 59 -6.78 -1.36 4.21
N CYS A 60 -5.58 -1.81 4.61
CA CYS A 60 -5.10 -3.18 4.38
C CYS A 60 -6.03 -4.22 4.99
N VAL A 61 -6.45 -4.03 6.25
CA VAL A 61 -7.32 -4.96 6.98
C VAL A 61 -8.67 -5.09 6.31
N VAL A 62 -9.32 -3.96 6.00
CA VAL A 62 -10.65 -3.95 5.39
C VAL A 62 -10.59 -4.52 3.98
N GLY A 63 -9.62 -4.10 3.17
CA GLY A 63 -9.42 -4.64 1.83
C GLY A 63 -9.18 -6.15 1.83
N THR A 64 -8.33 -6.64 2.74
CA THR A 64 -8.07 -8.10 2.86
C THR A 64 -9.32 -8.86 3.32
N ALA A 65 -10.11 -8.30 4.24
CA ALA A 65 -11.37 -8.90 4.68
C ALA A 65 -12.42 -8.95 3.56
N GLU A 66 -12.48 -7.94 2.70
CA GLU A 66 -13.34 -7.95 1.51
C GLU A 66 -12.88 -8.95 0.47
N LEU A 67 -11.56 -9.05 0.23
CA LEU A 67 -11.00 -10.08 -0.64
C LEU A 67 -11.41 -11.48 -0.17
N ARG A 68 -11.34 -11.74 1.15
CA ARG A 68 -11.76 -13.02 1.74
C ARG A 68 -13.18 -13.44 1.35
N VAL A 69 -14.09 -12.48 1.20
CA VAL A 69 -15.50 -12.72 0.87
C VAL A 69 -15.74 -12.72 -0.65
N SER A 70 -15.07 -11.82 -1.38
CA SER A 70 -15.36 -11.56 -2.80
C SER A 70 -14.50 -12.37 -3.78
N ASP A 71 -13.27 -12.73 -3.40
CA ASP A 71 -12.34 -13.52 -4.20
C ASP A 71 -11.41 -14.32 -3.28
N SER A 72 -11.87 -15.51 -2.88
CA SER A 72 -11.12 -16.39 -1.99
C SER A 72 -9.74 -16.76 -2.55
N LYS A 73 -9.58 -16.84 -3.88
CA LYS A 73 -8.30 -17.19 -4.48
C LYS A 73 -7.29 -16.06 -4.31
N SER A 74 -7.67 -14.82 -4.60
CA SER A 74 -6.78 -13.67 -4.38
C SER A 74 -6.50 -13.45 -2.89
N PHE A 75 -7.49 -13.72 -2.02
CA PHE A 75 -7.28 -13.75 -0.59
C PHE A 75 -6.23 -14.78 -0.20
N ASP A 76 -6.32 -16.02 -0.69
CA ASP A 76 -5.34 -17.07 -0.40
C ASP A 76 -3.94 -16.67 -0.89
N ASP A 77 -3.82 -16.08 -2.08
CA ASP A 77 -2.54 -15.60 -2.60
C ASP A 77 -1.91 -14.54 -1.66
N VAL A 78 -2.71 -13.59 -1.15
CA VAL A 78 -2.28 -12.59 -0.14
C VAL A 78 -1.97 -13.25 1.19
N TRP A 79 -2.81 -14.18 1.65
CA TRP A 79 -2.68 -14.81 2.95
C TRP A 79 -1.52 -15.80 3.01
N LEU A 80 -1.08 -16.34 1.89
CA LEU A 80 0.12 -17.19 1.78
C LEU A 80 1.43 -16.41 1.70
N MET A 81 1.39 -15.08 1.55
CA MET A 81 2.60 -14.26 1.64
C MET A 81 3.28 -14.42 3.00
N HIS A 82 4.60 -14.23 3.02
CA HIS A 82 5.39 -14.36 4.24
C HIS A 82 4.90 -13.39 5.32
N ALA A 83 4.78 -13.88 6.56
CA ALA A 83 4.36 -13.09 7.71
C ALA A 83 5.08 -13.59 8.95
N ASP A 84 5.93 -12.76 9.54
CA ASP A 84 6.51 -13.06 10.85
C ASP A 84 5.64 -12.47 11.96
N LEU A 85 4.67 -13.26 12.42
CA LEU A 85 3.80 -12.87 13.54
C LEU A 85 4.56 -12.67 14.85
N ALA A 86 5.70 -13.35 15.03
CA ALA A 86 6.52 -13.20 16.23
C ALA A 86 7.40 -11.94 16.18
N GLY A 87 7.51 -11.31 15.00
CA GLY A 87 8.31 -10.12 14.74
C GLY A 87 7.58 -8.79 14.90
N LEU A 88 6.34 -8.77 15.40
CA LEU A 88 5.63 -7.52 15.70
C LEU A 88 6.20 -6.86 16.97
N THR A 89 6.49 -5.57 16.88
CA THR A 89 6.92 -4.75 18.01
C THR A 89 5.74 -4.45 18.96
N ALA A 90 6.03 -3.97 20.17
CA ALA A 90 4.97 -3.57 21.10
C ALA A 90 4.09 -2.44 20.54
N ASP A 91 4.69 -1.54 19.75
CA ASP A 91 3.97 -0.42 19.12
C ASP A 91 3.09 -0.91 17.96
N GLU A 92 3.59 -1.83 17.13
CA GLU A 92 2.79 -2.48 16.08
C GLU A 92 1.63 -3.31 16.67
N GLU A 93 1.86 -3.99 17.78
CA GLU A 93 0.83 -4.69 18.54
C GLU A 93 -0.25 -3.74 19.08
N GLN A 94 0.15 -2.56 19.56
CA GLN A 94 -0.80 -1.55 20.00
C GLN A 94 -1.58 -0.97 18.82
N ARG A 95 -0.92 -0.71 17.69
CA ARG A 95 -1.53 -0.26 16.44
C ARG A 95 -2.60 -1.24 15.95
N CYS A 96 -2.32 -2.55 16.00
CA CYS A 96 -3.28 -3.59 15.65
C CYS A 96 -4.56 -3.51 16.49
N LYS A 97 -4.44 -3.24 17.81
CA LYS A 97 -5.61 -3.06 18.69
C LYS A 97 -6.39 -1.80 18.32
N ASN A 98 -5.70 -0.68 18.08
CA ASN A 98 -6.33 0.57 17.69
C ASN A 98 -7.11 0.41 16.37
N VAL A 99 -6.51 -0.25 15.37
CA VAL A 99 -7.15 -0.55 14.08
C VAL A 99 -8.36 -1.48 14.25
N LEU A 100 -8.26 -2.51 15.09
CA LEU A 100 -9.39 -3.41 15.37
C LEU A 100 -10.61 -2.65 15.92
N GLU A 101 -10.41 -1.64 16.78
CA GLU A 101 -11.50 -0.81 17.30
C GLU A 101 -12.20 0.03 16.21
N MET A 102 -11.47 0.37 15.14
CA MET A 102 -11.98 1.15 14.00
C MET A 102 -12.71 0.30 12.97
N CYS A 103 -12.41 -1.00 12.94
CA CYS A 103 -13.00 -1.94 11.99
C CYS A 103 -14.54 -1.99 12.10
N PRO A 104 -15.26 -2.30 11.00
CA PRO A 104 -16.69 -2.56 11.05
C PRO A 104 -17.01 -3.72 12.02
N LYS A 105 -17.92 -3.49 12.97
CA LYS A 105 -18.33 -4.51 13.96
C LYS A 105 -19.49 -5.39 13.48
N GLU A 106 -20.19 -4.96 12.44
CA GLU A 106 -21.39 -5.59 11.91
C GLU A 106 -21.29 -5.68 10.39
N GLY A 107 -21.80 -6.76 9.79
CA GLY A 107 -21.84 -6.98 8.35
C GLY A 107 -21.23 -8.31 7.89
N ASP A 108 -21.22 -8.53 6.57
CA ASP A 108 -20.81 -9.79 5.93
C ASP A 108 -19.28 -10.02 5.92
N LEU A 109 -18.47 -9.07 6.39
CA LEU A 109 -17.00 -9.19 6.49
C LEU A 109 -16.52 -10.07 7.67
N SER A 110 -17.47 -10.73 8.34
CA SER A 110 -17.37 -11.66 9.47
C SER A 110 -16.09 -12.51 9.54
N PRO A 111 -15.51 -12.66 10.75
CA PRO A 111 -15.17 -11.59 11.67
C PRO A 111 -13.76 -11.08 11.38
N ILE A 112 -13.55 -9.79 11.61
CA ILE A 112 -12.21 -9.20 11.76
C ILE A 112 -11.92 -9.24 13.26
N ASP A 113 -10.98 -10.09 13.65
CA ASP A 113 -10.48 -10.19 15.03
C ASP A 113 -9.02 -9.71 15.11
N LEU A 114 -8.47 -9.71 16.33
CA LEU A 114 -7.12 -9.22 16.55
C LEU A 114 -6.06 -10.05 15.81
N ASP A 115 -6.27 -11.37 15.70
CA ASP A 115 -5.32 -12.26 15.02
C ASP A 115 -5.35 -12.03 13.50
N PHE A 116 -6.52 -11.74 12.94
CA PHE A 116 -6.64 -11.30 11.56
C PHE A 116 -5.89 -9.98 11.32
N VAL A 117 -6.09 -8.98 12.18
CA VAL A 117 -5.41 -7.68 12.07
C VAL A 117 -3.89 -7.82 12.18
N ARG A 118 -3.40 -8.60 13.15
CA ARG A 118 -1.97 -8.93 13.29
C ARG A 118 -1.44 -9.65 12.05
N GLY A 119 -2.22 -10.59 11.51
CA GLY A 119 -1.90 -11.29 10.27
C GLY A 119 -1.73 -10.34 9.09
N VAL A 120 -2.60 -9.34 8.95
CA VAL A 120 -2.46 -8.32 7.92
C VAL A 120 -1.24 -7.45 8.20
N CYS A 121 -1.05 -6.96 9.42
CA CYS A 121 0.09 -6.12 9.81
C CYS A 121 1.45 -6.80 9.55
N ALA A 122 1.61 -8.07 9.89
CA ALA A 122 2.84 -8.80 9.64
C ALA A 122 3.12 -8.99 8.13
N ARG A 123 2.08 -9.18 7.31
CA ARG A 123 2.20 -9.25 5.85
C ARG A 123 2.50 -7.90 5.24
N ASP A 124 1.90 -6.86 5.81
CA ASP A 124 2.11 -5.46 5.45
C ASP A 124 3.58 -5.08 5.58
N LYS A 125 4.13 -5.30 6.78
CA LYS A 125 5.54 -5.07 7.09
C LYS A 125 6.50 -5.81 6.15
N ALA A 126 6.20 -7.07 5.84
CA ALA A 126 7.10 -7.91 5.05
C ALA A 126 6.96 -7.76 3.52
N ASN A 127 5.78 -7.40 3.01
CA ASN A 127 5.46 -7.51 1.58
C ASN A 127 4.79 -6.25 0.99
N GLY A 128 4.63 -5.20 1.78
CA GLY A 128 4.03 -3.94 1.36
C GLY A 128 4.83 -3.22 0.28
N PHE A 129 4.14 -2.63 -0.68
CA PHE A 129 4.76 -1.79 -1.71
C PHE A 129 4.20 -0.37 -1.65
N ASN A 130 5.08 0.58 -1.33
CA ASN A 130 4.84 1.99 -1.63
C ASN A 130 5.01 2.20 -3.14
N LEU A 131 3.99 2.77 -3.76
CA LEU A 131 3.95 3.07 -5.18
C LEU A 131 4.18 4.56 -5.37
N ALA A 132 5.27 4.90 -6.06
CA ALA A 132 5.66 6.29 -6.27
C ALA A 132 5.50 6.69 -7.73
N SER A 133 5.03 7.92 -7.98
CA SER A 133 5.15 8.49 -9.32
C SER A 133 6.56 8.99 -9.53
N LEU A 134 7.12 8.70 -10.70
CA LEU A 134 8.24 9.49 -11.20
C LEU A 134 7.71 10.90 -11.45
N GLY A 135 8.27 11.90 -10.76
CA GLY A 135 7.96 13.30 -11.04
C GLY A 135 8.40 13.61 -12.48
N GLY A 136 7.53 14.24 -13.28
CA GLY A 136 7.79 14.54 -14.71
C GLY A 136 8.95 15.52 -14.99
N SER A 137 9.83 15.79 -14.02
CA SER A 137 11.01 16.64 -14.15
C SER A 137 12.15 16.07 -13.31
N CYS A 138 13.37 16.19 -13.80
CA CYS A 138 14.64 15.68 -13.26
C CYS A 138 14.97 15.96 -11.78
N ASP A 139 14.23 16.83 -11.09
CA ASP A 139 14.51 17.27 -9.71
C ASP A 139 13.36 17.01 -8.71
N ARG A 140 12.37 16.16 -9.06
CA ARG A 140 11.27 15.86 -8.13
C ARG A 140 11.46 14.50 -7.47
N GLU A 141 11.61 14.55 -6.15
CA GLU A 141 11.60 13.42 -5.23
C GLU A 141 10.45 12.45 -5.55
N HIS A 142 10.71 11.16 -5.34
CA HIS A 142 9.70 10.12 -5.47
C HIS A 142 8.52 10.43 -4.54
N GLN A 143 7.37 10.81 -5.11
CA GLN A 143 6.17 11.06 -4.33
C GLN A 143 5.35 9.77 -4.27
N GLU A 144 5.20 9.25 -3.06
CA GLU A 144 4.30 8.12 -2.78
C GLU A 144 2.85 8.53 -3.11
N ARG A 145 2.16 7.68 -3.86
CA ARG A 145 0.80 7.93 -4.35
C ARG A 145 -0.19 6.84 -4.01
N ALA A 146 0.30 5.63 -3.81
CA ALA A 146 -0.53 4.48 -3.50
C ALA A 146 0.27 3.44 -2.71
N TYR A 147 -0.49 2.50 -2.15
CA TYR A 147 0.01 1.39 -1.38
C TYR A 147 -0.66 0.11 -1.87
N ALA A 148 0.09 -0.99 -2.01
CA ALA A 148 -0.48 -2.22 -2.55
C ALA A 148 0.26 -3.50 -2.12
N PHE A 149 -0.47 -4.61 -2.21
CA PHE A 149 0.09 -5.96 -2.15
C PHE A 149 0.12 -6.60 -3.53
N TYR A 150 1.28 -7.16 -3.88
CA TYR A 150 1.50 -7.92 -5.09
C TYR A 150 2.07 -9.30 -4.74
N PRO A 151 1.22 -10.31 -4.47
CA PRO A 151 1.69 -11.62 -4.01
C PRO A 151 2.79 -12.24 -4.87
N VAL A 152 2.69 -12.08 -6.19
CA VAL A 152 3.69 -12.58 -7.14
C VAL A 152 4.99 -11.77 -7.10
N LEU A 153 4.91 -10.45 -6.97
CA LEU A 153 6.12 -9.60 -6.95
C LEU A 153 6.84 -9.66 -5.61
N ALA A 154 6.11 -9.86 -4.52
CA ALA A 154 6.65 -10.05 -3.16
C ALA A 154 7.53 -11.31 -3.04
N MET A 155 7.45 -12.25 -3.99
CA MET A 155 8.30 -13.44 -4.01
C MET A 155 9.76 -13.17 -4.40
N ALA A 156 10.07 -12.03 -5.02
CA ALA A 156 11.43 -11.73 -5.47
C ALA A 156 12.30 -11.30 -4.28
N ASN A 157 13.34 -12.08 -3.99
CA ASN A 157 14.25 -11.81 -2.88
C ASN A 157 15.10 -10.55 -3.10
N HIS A 158 15.69 -10.08 -2.00
CA HIS A 158 16.66 -9.00 -2.00
C HIS A 158 18.01 -9.42 -2.58
N ALA A 159 18.62 -8.56 -3.40
CA ALA A 159 20.06 -8.54 -3.63
C ALA A 159 20.56 -7.08 -3.78
N CYS A 160 21.72 -6.76 -3.19
CA CYS A 160 22.34 -5.43 -3.35
C CYS A 160 22.83 -5.17 -4.78
N MET A 161 23.00 -6.22 -5.59
CA MET A 161 23.18 -6.15 -7.04
C MET A 161 22.04 -6.93 -7.69
N PRO A 162 20.86 -6.30 -7.83
CA PRO A 162 19.66 -7.00 -8.24
C PRO A 162 19.72 -7.39 -9.72
N THR A 163 18.97 -8.43 -10.07
CA THR A 163 18.83 -8.86 -11.47
C THR A 163 17.74 -8.09 -12.22
N ALA A 164 16.79 -7.50 -11.49
CA ALA A 164 15.66 -6.77 -12.01
C ALA A 164 15.40 -5.48 -11.23
N ALA A 165 14.77 -4.52 -11.89
CA ALA A 165 14.30 -3.29 -11.28
C ALA A 165 12.76 -3.23 -11.32
N ARG A 166 12.18 -2.63 -10.28
CA ARG A 166 10.75 -2.38 -10.16
C ARG A 166 10.37 -1.09 -10.87
N PHE A 167 9.31 -1.16 -11.67
CA PHE A 167 8.68 -0.01 -12.30
C PHE A 167 7.20 0.00 -11.94
N ASP A 168 6.77 1.09 -11.33
CA ASP A 168 5.37 1.38 -11.06
C ASP A 168 4.84 2.20 -12.24
N ASP A 169 4.15 1.54 -13.18
CA ASP A 169 3.55 2.16 -14.36
C ASP A 169 2.21 2.83 -13.98
N LEU A 170 2.25 3.69 -12.96
CA LEU A 170 1.13 4.49 -12.51
C LEU A 170 0.64 5.37 -13.67
N ASP A 171 -0.67 5.43 -13.86
CA ASP A 171 -1.30 6.29 -14.88
C ASP A 171 -0.83 6.04 -16.33
N THR A 172 -0.43 4.81 -16.67
CA THR A 172 -0.19 4.41 -18.06
C THR A 172 -1.49 3.91 -18.70
N GLU A 173 -1.80 4.34 -19.94
CA GLU A 173 -3.07 4.05 -20.63
C GLU A 173 -3.32 2.55 -20.95
N ALA A 174 -2.47 1.63 -20.49
CA ALA A 174 -2.62 0.19 -20.71
C ALA A 174 -2.42 -0.61 -19.41
N PRO A 175 -3.43 -1.39 -18.95
CA PRO A 175 -3.26 -2.24 -17.78
C PRO A 175 -2.43 -3.51 -18.11
N PRO A 176 -1.37 -3.85 -17.35
CA PRO A 176 -0.81 -5.19 -17.35
C PRO A 176 -1.72 -6.17 -16.62
N LYS A 177 -1.60 -7.45 -17.00
CA LYS A 177 -2.59 -8.52 -16.77
C LYS A 177 -2.39 -9.31 -15.47
N SER A 178 -1.96 -8.68 -14.37
CA SER A 178 -1.79 -9.41 -13.11
C SER A 178 -2.14 -8.55 -11.91
N VAL A 179 -3.33 -8.81 -11.38
CA VAL A 179 -3.77 -8.71 -9.98
C VAL A 179 -2.96 -7.77 -9.08
N ALA A 180 -3.59 -6.67 -8.70
CA ALA A 180 -3.29 -5.96 -7.46
C ALA A 180 -4.61 -5.84 -6.70
N ALA A 181 -4.63 -6.28 -5.44
CA ALA A 181 -5.61 -5.75 -4.51
C ALA A 181 -5.26 -4.26 -4.36
N SER A 182 -5.99 -3.40 -5.08
CA SER A 182 -5.79 -1.96 -4.96
C SER A 182 -6.27 -1.53 -3.57
N ILE A 183 -5.37 -1.04 -2.74
CA ILE A 183 -5.78 -0.12 -1.69
C ILE A 183 -5.67 1.26 -2.31
N ASN A 184 -6.76 1.69 -2.95
CA ASN A 184 -6.85 3.10 -3.30
C ASN A 184 -7.02 3.88 -2.00
N LEU A 185 -6.11 4.80 -1.72
CA LEU A 185 -6.52 6.04 -1.07
C LEU A 185 -7.65 6.64 -1.94
N PRO A 186 -8.90 6.67 -1.48
CA PRO A 186 -10.01 6.67 -2.43
C PRO A 186 -10.25 8.06 -3.05
N ALA A 187 -10.77 8.05 -4.28
CA ALA A 187 -10.96 9.18 -5.20
C ALA A 187 -12.01 10.23 -4.80
N TRP A 188 -12.41 10.31 -3.52
CA TRP A 188 -13.44 11.21 -3.01
C TRP A 188 -12.93 12.17 -1.93
N LEU A 189 -11.73 12.70 -2.12
CA LEU A 189 -11.52 14.14 -1.95
C LEU A 189 -12.39 14.98 -2.93
N ASN A 190 -13.66 14.59 -3.09
CA ASN A 190 -14.67 15.27 -3.86
C ASN A 190 -15.91 15.39 -2.95
N LEU A 191 -15.99 16.58 -2.39
CA LEU A 191 -16.73 16.98 -1.21
C LEU A 191 -18.18 17.36 -1.54
N ASP A 192 -18.89 16.62 -2.39
CA ASP A 192 -20.19 17.09 -2.91
C ASP A 192 -21.42 16.47 -2.24
N SER A 193 -21.31 15.36 -1.49
CA SER A 193 -22.49 14.79 -0.80
C SER A 193 -22.59 15.13 0.69
N ALA A 194 -21.66 15.92 1.25
CA ALA A 194 -21.72 16.40 2.64
C ALA A 194 -21.76 17.93 2.80
N VAL A 195 -21.47 18.72 1.74
CA VAL A 195 -21.48 20.19 1.79
C VAL A 195 -22.75 20.76 1.17
N GLY A 196 -23.87 20.45 1.83
CA GLY A 196 -25.13 21.14 1.60
C GLY A 196 -25.24 22.51 2.32
N ARG A 197 -24.20 22.99 3.03
CA ARG A 197 -24.37 24.18 3.91
C ARG A 197 -23.24 25.21 3.96
N LEU A 198 -22.23 25.16 3.08
CA LEU A 198 -21.19 26.20 3.05
C LEU A 198 -20.88 26.68 1.62
N ARG A 199 -21.91 27.14 0.91
CA ARG A 199 -21.76 27.97 -0.29
C ARG A 199 -21.83 29.44 0.08
N THR A 200 -20.73 29.99 0.58
CA THR A 200 -20.39 31.42 0.44
C THR A 200 -18.96 31.64 0.94
N ALA A 201 -17.98 31.32 0.12
CA ALA A 201 -16.70 32.03 0.05
C ALA A 201 -15.94 31.45 -1.15
N ALA A 202 -15.81 32.26 -2.19
CA ALA A 202 -14.85 32.03 -3.26
C ALA A 202 -13.45 31.97 -2.63
N ILE A 203 -12.84 30.78 -2.64
CA ILE A 203 -11.41 30.62 -2.44
C ILE A 203 -10.93 29.69 -3.54
N GLU A 204 -10.17 30.27 -4.46
CA GLU A 204 -9.35 29.56 -5.44
C GLU A 204 -8.48 28.54 -4.68
N THR A 205 -8.81 27.25 -4.79
CA THR A 205 -8.05 26.18 -4.15
C THR A 205 -6.89 25.79 -5.06
N PRO A 206 -5.63 25.83 -4.58
CA PRO A 206 -4.49 25.39 -5.38
C PRO A 206 -4.56 23.86 -5.56
N SER A 207 -4.39 23.46 -6.81
CA SER A 207 -4.50 22.13 -7.42
C SER A 207 -3.48 21.07 -6.94
N ARG A 208 -3.30 20.88 -5.63
CA ARG A 208 -2.25 20.01 -5.05
C ARG A 208 -2.75 18.68 -4.47
N ILE A 209 -3.97 18.27 -4.74
CA ILE A 209 -4.44 16.93 -4.36
C ILE A 209 -3.98 15.97 -5.46
N ALA A 210 -3.01 15.12 -5.16
CA ALA A 210 -2.60 14.06 -6.07
C ALA A 210 -3.79 13.13 -6.30
N ARG A 211 -4.24 13.00 -7.55
CA ARG A 211 -5.33 12.07 -7.90
C ARG A 211 -4.85 10.64 -7.63
N PRO A 212 -5.70 9.73 -7.14
CA PRO A 212 -5.34 8.31 -7.08
C PRO A 212 -5.00 7.84 -8.50
N PRO A 213 -3.98 7.00 -8.65
CA PRO A 213 -3.58 6.56 -9.96
C PRO A 213 -4.67 5.67 -10.57
N PHE A 214 -4.91 5.79 -11.87
CA PHE A 214 -5.89 4.96 -12.57
C PHE A 214 -5.33 3.57 -12.96
N SER A 215 -4.03 3.37 -12.74
CA SER A 215 -3.34 2.10 -12.91
C SER A 215 -2.41 1.89 -11.72
N LEU A 216 -2.48 0.70 -11.12
CA LEU A 216 -1.53 0.21 -10.11
C LEU A 216 -0.64 -0.88 -10.69
N ALA A 217 -0.38 -0.79 -11.99
CA ALA A 217 0.52 -1.65 -12.70
C ALA A 217 1.93 -1.58 -12.11
N THR A 218 2.42 -2.68 -11.57
CA THR A 218 3.85 -2.80 -11.22
C THR A 218 4.45 -3.98 -11.96
N ARG A 219 5.68 -3.82 -12.45
CA ARG A 219 6.42 -4.87 -13.14
C ARG A 219 7.89 -4.88 -12.74
N TYR A 220 8.50 -6.04 -12.89
CA TYR A 220 9.95 -6.20 -12.85
C TYR A 220 10.50 -6.24 -14.27
N VAL A 221 11.58 -5.50 -14.48
CA VAL A 221 12.31 -5.45 -15.74
C VAL A 221 13.73 -5.90 -15.46
N ALA A 222 14.18 -6.92 -16.18
CA ALA A 222 15.56 -7.37 -16.10
C ALA A 222 16.51 -6.21 -16.48
N ILE A 223 17.49 -5.93 -15.63
CA ILE A 223 18.50 -4.89 -15.88
C ILE A 223 19.80 -5.45 -16.43
N GLN A 224 19.88 -6.77 -16.55
CA GLN A 224 20.96 -7.52 -17.16
C GLN A 224 20.39 -8.79 -17.82
N PRO A 225 21.14 -9.43 -18.75
CA PRO A 225 20.75 -10.74 -19.29
C PRO A 225 20.58 -11.77 -18.16
N LEU A 226 19.49 -12.52 -18.19
CA LEU A 226 19.20 -13.59 -17.22
C LEU A 226 19.20 -14.94 -17.92
N GLU A 227 20.02 -15.85 -17.43
CA GLU A 227 20.06 -17.23 -17.91
C GLU A 227 18.91 -18.04 -17.30
N CYS A 228 18.56 -19.15 -17.93
CA CYS A 228 17.55 -20.06 -17.37
C CYS A 228 18.03 -20.60 -16.03
N GLY A 229 17.19 -20.48 -14.99
CA GLY A 229 17.52 -20.88 -13.63
C GLY A 229 18.19 -19.80 -12.78
N THR A 230 18.50 -18.63 -13.35
CA THR A 230 18.91 -17.46 -12.55
C THR A 230 17.72 -16.96 -11.72
N GLU A 231 17.95 -16.74 -10.43
CA GLU A 231 16.96 -16.15 -9.53
C GLU A 231 16.66 -14.70 -9.94
N VAL A 232 15.37 -14.33 -9.91
CA VAL A 232 14.96 -12.92 -10.06
C VAL A 232 14.99 -12.26 -8.68
N SER A 233 15.91 -11.33 -8.51
CA SER A 233 16.07 -10.50 -7.32
C SER A 233 15.89 -9.00 -7.62
N ILE A 234 15.42 -8.28 -6.60
CA ILE A 234 15.29 -6.82 -6.56
C ILE A 234 16.08 -6.25 -5.37
N SER A 235 16.25 -4.93 -5.30
CA SER A 235 16.76 -4.30 -4.07
C SER A 235 15.60 -3.75 -3.26
N TYR A 236 15.54 -4.16 -1.99
CA TYR A 236 14.58 -3.63 -1.00
C TYR A 236 15.05 -2.28 -0.42
N THR A 237 16.34 -1.97 -0.55
CA THR A 237 16.94 -0.76 -0.02
C THR A 237 17.50 0.11 -1.15
N PRO A 238 17.65 1.43 -0.94
CA PRO A 238 18.30 2.30 -1.91
C PRO A 238 19.73 1.82 -2.23
N LEU A 239 20.12 1.85 -3.51
CA LEU A 239 21.42 1.36 -3.97
C LEU A 239 22.56 2.37 -3.77
N ASP A 240 22.23 3.64 -3.52
CA ASP A 240 23.16 4.76 -3.32
C ASP A 240 23.75 4.84 -1.91
N ILE A 241 23.18 4.11 -0.95
CA ILE A 241 23.73 3.99 0.42
C ILE A 241 24.77 2.87 0.52
N THR A 242 25.69 2.95 1.50
CA THR A 242 26.79 1.98 1.68
C THR A 242 26.32 0.64 2.29
N VAL A 243 27.19 -0.38 2.25
CA VAL A 243 26.86 -1.76 2.68
C VAL A 243 26.38 -1.85 4.13
N ALA A 244 27.06 -1.19 5.08
CA ALA A 244 26.70 -1.30 6.50
C ALA A 244 25.29 -0.77 6.81
N PRO A 245 24.92 0.47 6.42
CA PRO A 245 23.54 0.96 6.55
C PRO A 245 22.50 0.08 5.85
N ARG A 246 22.81 -0.50 4.67
CA ARG A 246 21.91 -1.45 4.02
C ARG A 246 21.70 -2.70 4.86
N SER A 247 22.78 -3.26 5.40
CA SER A 247 22.69 -4.47 6.23
C SER A 247 21.92 -4.24 7.52
N ASP A 248 22.06 -3.07 8.15
CA ASP A 248 21.31 -2.74 9.36
C ASP A 248 19.82 -2.60 9.03
N ARG A 249 19.48 -1.89 7.96
CA ARG A 249 18.09 -1.75 7.49
C ARG A 249 17.44 -3.10 7.15
N LEU A 250 18.15 -4.00 6.47
CA LEU A 250 17.64 -5.35 6.17
C LEU A 250 17.40 -6.17 7.44
N ARG A 251 18.25 -6.02 8.45
CA ARG A 251 18.09 -6.69 9.74
C ARG A 251 16.88 -6.14 10.50
N GLU A 252 16.72 -4.82 10.51
CA GLU A 252 15.69 -4.12 11.30
C GLU A 252 14.30 -4.20 10.66
N GLU A 253 14.20 -3.93 9.35
CA GLU A 253 12.91 -3.88 8.64
C GLU A 253 12.46 -5.27 8.15
N TYR A 254 13.41 -6.11 7.73
CA TYR A 254 13.11 -7.39 7.06
C TYR A 254 13.60 -8.63 7.83
N GLY A 255 14.29 -8.46 8.96
CA GLY A 255 14.68 -9.58 9.83
C GLY A 255 15.77 -10.50 9.26
N PHE A 256 16.52 -10.10 8.23
CA PHE A 256 17.57 -10.94 7.64
C PHE A 256 18.88 -10.20 7.33
N LEU A 257 19.96 -10.97 7.15
CA LEU A 257 21.25 -10.46 6.69
C LEU A 257 21.48 -10.88 5.23
N CYS A 258 21.83 -9.92 4.39
CA CYS A 258 22.18 -10.18 3.00
C CYS A 258 23.55 -10.88 2.90
N SER A 259 23.64 -11.90 2.05
CA SER A 259 24.87 -12.66 1.77
C SER A 259 25.26 -12.60 0.28
N CYS A 260 24.74 -11.62 -0.46
CA CYS A 260 25.15 -11.40 -1.84
C CYS A 260 26.62 -10.96 -1.92
N SER A 261 27.30 -11.16 -3.06
CA SER A 261 28.74 -10.88 -3.19
C SER A 261 29.21 -9.47 -2.76
N PRO A 262 28.41 -8.39 -2.89
CA PRO A 262 28.75 -7.07 -2.34
C PRO A 262 28.69 -6.90 -0.80
N CYS A 263 28.08 -7.83 -0.06
CA CYS A 263 27.88 -7.78 1.40
C CYS A 263 28.88 -8.68 2.13
#